data_AF-A0A955N910-F1
#
_entry.id   AF-A0A955N910-F1
#
_cell.length_a   1.000
_cell.length_b   1.000
_cell.length_c   1.000
_cell.angle_alpha   90.00
_cell.angle_beta   90.00
_cell.angle_gamma   90.00
#
_symmetry.space_group_name_H-M   'P 1'
#
loop_
_entity.id
_entity.type
_entity.pdbx_description
1 polymer ?
#
loop_
_entity_poly.entity_id
_entity_poly.type
_entity_poly.pdbx_seq_one_letter_code
_entity_poly.pdbx_strand_id
1 'polypeptide(L)'
;MPIALRLSLLFILVAIGGVALLGYAYFVNGWNALAYFAWGLIITGGGLLSVLLLAGISMIRKGPWRRFALIEMVIALLLLLGLAV
;
A
#
# COMPACT_ATOMS: atom_id res chain seq x y z
N MET A 1 -1.36 -19.19 8.07
CA MET A 1 -0.79 -17.88 7.65
C MET A 1 -0.51 -17.02 8.87
N PRO A 2 0.68 -16.41 8.99
CA PRO A 2 0.98 -15.45 10.05
C PRO A 2 -0.02 -14.28 10.07
N ILE A 3 -0.36 -13.77 11.26
CA ILE A 3 -1.24 -12.60 11.42
C ILE A 3 -0.69 -11.39 10.64
N ALA A 4 0.62 -11.18 10.65
CA ALA A 4 1.28 -10.10 9.89
C ALA A 4 1.00 -10.19 8.37
N LEU A 5 0.91 -11.40 7.82
CA LEU A 5 0.68 -11.64 6.39
C LEU A 5 -0.80 -11.48 6.03
N ARG A 6 -1.72 -11.74 6.97
CA ARG A 6 -3.15 -11.40 6.80
C ARG A 6 -3.38 -9.90 6.85
N LEU A 7 -2.69 -9.20 7.75
CA LEU A 7 -2.72 -7.75 7.84
C LEU A 7 -2.12 -7.11 6.58
N SER A 8 -0.99 -7.61 6.06
CA SER A 8 -0.38 -7.05 4.84
C SER A 8 -1.34 -7.13 3.66
N LEU A 9 -1.98 -8.27 3.43
CA LEU A 9 -3.01 -8.43 2.40
C LEU A 9 -4.17 -7.42 2.56
N LEU A 10 -4.60 -7.17 3.79
CA LEU A 10 -5.67 -6.21 4.08
C LEU A 10 -5.22 -4.78 3.76
N PHE A 11 -3.99 -4.41 4.11
CA PHE A 11 -3.42 -3.10 3.76
C PHE A 11 -3.17 -2.93 2.26
N ILE A 12 -2.88 -4.00 1.52
CA ILE A 12 -2.82 -3.97 0.05
C ILE A 12 -4.20 -3.62 -0.53
N LEU A 13 -5.28 -4.23 -0.02
CA LEU A 13 -6.63 -3.89 -0.46
C LEU A 13 -6.99 -2.42 -0.16
N VAL A 14 -6.58 -1.92 1.01
CA VAL A 14 -6.74 -0.50 1.35
C VAL A 14 -5.98 0.38 0.37
N ALA A 15 -4.74 0.02 0.02
CA ALA A 15 -3.94 0.77 -0.94
C ALA A 15 -4.59 0.79 -2.34
N ILE A 16 -5.14 -0.34 -2.79
CA ILE A 16 -5.90 -0.42 -4.06
C ILE A 16 -7.12 0.52 -4.03
N GLY A 17 -7.82 0.61 -2.91
CA GLY A 17 -8.92 1.58 -2.72
C GLY A 17 -8.45 3.03 -2.84
N GLY A 18 -7.26 3.34 -2.31
CA GLY A 18 -6.61 4.64 -2.48
C GLY A 18 -6.26 4.95 -3.94
N VAL A 19 -5.75 3.98 -4.69
CA VAL A 19 -5.44 4.13 -6.12
C VAL A 19 -6.72 4.38 -6.92
N ALA A 20 -7.81 3.69 -6.58
CA ALA A 20 -9.12 3.94 -7.21
C ALA A 20 -9.61 5.37 -6.95
N LEU A 21 -9.40 5.91 -5.74
CA LEU A 21 -9.68 7.31 -5.41
C LEU A 21 -8.81 8.29 -6.20
N LEU A 22 -7.52 7.99 -6.38
CA LEU A 22 -6.62 8.79 -7.23
C LEU A 22 -7.09 8.79 -8.70
N GLY A 23 -7.48 7.63 -9.23
CA GLY A 23 -8.06 7.53 -10.56
C GLY A 23 -9.39 8.27 -10.69
N TYR A 24 -10.23 8.21 -9.67
CA TYR A 24 -11.50 8.94 -9.62
C TYR A 24 -11.31 10.45 -9.58
N ALA A 25 -10.27 10.93 -8.89
CA ALA A 25 -9.92 12.35 -8.86
C ALA A 25 -9.66 12.93 -10.27
N TYR A 26 -9.24 12.10 -11.23
CA TYR A 26 -9.05 12.51 -12.62
C TYR A 26 -10.37 12.83 -13.36
N PHE A 27 -11.47 12.19 -12.98
CA PHE A 27 -12.79 12.39 -13.58
C PHE A 27 -13.61 13.49 -12.89
N VAL A 28 -13.16 13.95 -11.72
CA VAL A 28 -13.83 14.99 -10.94
C VAL A 28 -13.13 16.33 -11.18
N ASN A 29 -13.88 17.42 -11.20
CA ASN A 29 -13.35 18.78 -11.36
C ASN A 29 -13.51 19.60 -10.06
N GLY A 30 -12.65 20.61 -9.90
CA GLY A 30 -12.70 21.56 -8.80
C GLY A 30 -12.13 21.02 -7.47
N TRP A 31 -12.51 21.65 -6.35
CA TRP A 31 -11.97 21.34 -5.01
C TRP A 31 -12.18 19.89 -4.58
N ASN A 32 -13.22 19.22 -5.08
CA ASN A 32 -13.47 17.81 -4.81
C ASN A 32 -12.38 16.91 -5.43
N ALA A 33 -11.86 17.26 -6.61
CA ALA A 33 -10.77 16.52 -7.24
C ALA A 33 -9.51 16.54 -6.35
N LEU A 34 -9.17 17.71 -5.81
CA LEU A 34 -8.03 17.87 -4.90
C LEU A 34 -8.23 17.08 -3.60
N ALA A 35 -9.45 17.07 -3.05
CA ALA A 35 -9.77 16.28 -1.86
C ALA A 35 -9.63 14.77 -2.12
N TYR A 36 -10.19 14.26 -3.22
CA TYR A 36 -10.05 12.85 -3.60
C TYR A 36 -8.60 12.47 -3.91
N PHE A 37 -7.85 13.37 -4.52
CA PHE A 37 -6.42 13.18 -4.76
C PHE A 37 -5.66 13.08 -3.43
N ALA A 38 -5.84 14.03 -2.51
CA ALA A 38 -5.17 14.02 -1.21
C ALA A 38 -5.54 12.78 -0.38
N TRP A 39 -6.82 12.43 -0.29
CA TRP A 39 -7.27 11.23 0.41
C TRP A 39 -6.76 9.95 -0.25
N GLY A 40 -6.80 9.87 -1.58
CA GLY A 40 -6.25 8.75 -2.34
C GLY A 40 -4.76 8.56 -2.08
N LEU A 41 -4.00 9.65 -1.98
CA LEU A 41 -2.56 9.62 -1.71
C LEU A 41 -2.26 9.18 -0.27
N ILE A 42 -3.01 9.66 0.71
CA ILE A 42 -2.90 9.25 2.12
C ILE A 42 -3.23 7.76 2.28
N ILE A 43 -4.33 7.30 1.67
CA ILE A 43 -4.79 5.91 1.78
C ILE A 43 -3.82 4.96 1.07
N THR A 44 -3.38 5.31 -0.15
CA THR A 44 -2.41 4.51 -0.91
C THR A 44 -1.06 4.47 -0.23
N GLY A 45 -0.51 5.64 0.11
CA GLY A 45 0.78 5.75 0.77
C GLY A 45 0.79 5.11 2.15
N GLY A 46 -0.23 5.36 2.97
CA GLY A 46 -0.39 4.76 4.29
C GLY A 46 -0.53 3.24 4.25
N GLY A 47 -1.30 2.71 3.29
CA GLY A 47 -1.42 1.27 3.06
C GLY A 47 -0.08 0.63 2.69
N LEU A 48 0.64 1.21 1.70
CA LEU A 48 1.93 0.69 1.25
C LEU A 48 3.02 0.78 2.34
N LEU A 49 3.06 1.87 3.12
CA LEU A 49 3.96 1.99 4.27
C LEU A 49 3.67 0.94 5.35
N SER A 50 2.40 0.66 5.62
CA SER A 50 2.00 -0.37 6.58
C SER A 50 2.41 -1.77 6.12
N VAL A 51 2.31 -2.05 4.81
CA VAL A 51 2.80 -3.29 4.20
C VAL A 51 4.32 -3.41 4.36
N LEU A 52 5.08 -2.34 4.09
CA LEU A 52 6.53 -2.31 4.26
C LEU A 52 6.94 -2.60 5.71
N LEU A 53 6.26 -1.99 6.69
CA LEU A 53 6.53 -2.24 8.11
C LEU A 53 6.25 -3.69 8.50
N LEU A 54 5.12 -4.25 8.07
CA LEU A 54 4.75 -5.64 8.36
C LEU A 54 5.69 -6.64 7.68
N ALA A 55 6.10 -6.36 6.44
CA ALA A 55 7.08 -7.16 5.71
C ALA A 55 8.44 -7.14 6.43
N GLY A 56 8.89 -5.96 6.88
CA GLY A 56 10.11 -5.81 7.69
C GLY A 56 10.07 -6.62 9.00
N ILE A 57 8.96 -6.54 9.75
CA ILE A 57 8.76 -7.33 10.98
C ILE A 57 8.78 -8.82 10.68
N SER A 58 8.17 -9.24 9.57
CA SER A 58 8.13 -10.65 9.18
C SER A 58 9.50 -11.19 8.73
N MET A 59 10.43 -10.34 8.25
CA MET A 59 11.80 -10.74 7.96
C MET A 59 12.63 -11.04 9.21
N ILE A 60 12.33 -10.38 10.34
CA ILE A 60 12.99 -10.62 11.62
C ILE A 60 12.65 -12.03 12.14
N ARG A 61 11.44 -12.53 11.86
CA ARG A 61 11.05 -13.91 12.17
C ARG A 61 11.60 -14.88 11.11
N LYS A 62 12.58 -15.71 11.50
CA LYS A 62 13.06 -16.83 10.66
C LYS A 62 11.91 -17.83 10.43
N GLY A 63 11.24 -17.72 9.29
CA GLY A 63 10.15 -18.61 8.91
C GLY A 63 10.07 -18.85 7.40
N PRO A 64 9.35 -19.90 6.95
CA PRO A 64 9.24 -20.25 5.54
C PRO A 64 8.58 -19.16 4.68
N TRP A 65 7.88 -18.21 5.32
CA TRP A 65 7.18 -17.10 4.69
C TRP A 65 8.07 -15.89 4.37
N ARG A 66 9.36 -15.93 4.69
CA ARG A 66 10.30 -14.81 4.47
C ARG A 66 10.49 -14.47 2.99
N ARG A 67 10.43 -15.45 2.09
CA ARG A 67 10.49 -15.20 0.63
C ARG A 67 9.26 -14.45 0.13
N PHE A 68 8.07 -14.78 0.64
CA PHE A 68 6.83 -14.08 0.31
C PHE A 68 6.85 -12.63 0.81
N ALA A 69 7.31 -12.42 2.04
CA ALA A 69 7.48 -11.07 2.60
C ALA A 69 8.47 -10.21 1.80
N LEU A 70 9.56 -10.80 1.31
CA LEU A 70 10.52 -10.14 0.42
C LEU A 70 9.84 -9.64 -0.87
N ILE A 71 9.03 -10.50 -1.50
CA ILE A 71 8.31 -10.15 -2.73
C ILE A 71 7.29 -9.04 -2.47
N GLU A 72 6.48 -9.16 -1.40
CA GLU A 72 5.54 -8.10 -1.01
C GLU A 72 6.26 -6.77 -0.74
N MET A 73 7.41 -6.82 -0.06
CA MET A 73 8.21 -5.63 0.23
C MET A 73 8.68 -4.95 -1.06
N VAL A 74 9.23 -5.71 -2.02
CA VAL A 74 9.69 -5.17 -3.30
C VAL A 74 8.53 -4.57 -4.11
N ILE A 75 7.40 -5.26 -4.19
CA ILE A 75 6.20 -4.75 -4.88
C ILE A 75 5.71 -3.46 -4.23
N ALA A 76 5.60 -3.44 -2.90
CA ALA A 76 5.15 -2.26 -2.17
C ALA A 76 6.11 -1.08 -2.40
N LEU A 77 7.42 -1.33 -2.39
CA LEU A 77 8.44 -0.30 -2.62
C LEU A 77 8.37 0.26 -4.05
N LEU A 78 8.17 -0.59 -5.06
CA LEU A 78 7.97 -0.16 -6.45
C LEU A 78 6.70 0.68 -6.62
N LEU A 79 5.59 0.27 -6.01
CA LEU A 79 4.33 1.01 -6.05
C LEU A 79 4.45 2.37 -5.34
N LEU A 80 5.17 2.42 -4.22
CA LEU A 80 5.41 3.65 -3.48
C LEU A 80 6.33 4.59 -4.26
N LEU A 81 7.34 4.06 -4.94
CA LEU A 81 8.19 4.82 -5.85
C LEU A 81 7.37 5.40 -7.02
N GLY A 82 6.50 4.59 -7.63
CA GLY A 82 5.60 5.04 -8.69
C GLY A 82 4.56 6.07 -8.23
N LEU A 83 4.24 6.13 -6.93
CA LEU A 83 3.40 7.18 -6.35
C LEU A 83 4.18 8.48 -6.09
N ALA A 84 5.50 8.39 -5.90
CA ALA A 84 6.37 9.51 -5.57
C ALA A 84 7.00 10.20 -6.80
N VAL A 85 6.96 9.56 -7.96
CA VAL A 85 7.41 10.08 -9.27
C VAL A 85 6.22 10.65 -10.01
#